data_AF-A0A496VGF7-F1
#
_entry.id   AF-A0A496VGF7-F1
#
_cell.length_a   1.000
_cell.length_b   1.000
_cell.length_c   1.000
_cell.angle_alpha   90.00
_cell.angle_beta   90.00
_cell.angle_gamma   90.00
#
_symmetry.space_group_name_H-M   'P 1'
#
loop_
_entity.id
_entity.type
_entity.pdbx_description
1 polymer ?
#
loop_
_entity_poly.entity_id
_entity_poly.type
_entity_poly.pdbx_seq_one_letter_code
_entity_poly.pdbx_strand_id
1 'polypeptide(L)'
;MPSKAFFLMRLNDHIQYLKKIEATLEGKGDFYGTHHHECKLGQWLYGEGANEVATLEQSREAQKIFDSLFEPHEQFHTVSKKALEKACPEKNAKIAITEMYKLSQILTQKLLALDTLKI
;
A
#
# COMPACT_ATOMS: atom_id res chain seq x y z
N MET A 1 7.22 -18.06 -1.11
CA MET A 1 5.81 -18.15 -0.70
C MET A 1 5.57 -17.12 0.39
N PRO A 2 4.71 -16.12 0.18
CA PRO A 2 4.39 -15.16 1.22
C PRO A 2 3.58 -15.88 2.29
N SER A 3 4.10 -15.93 3.52
CA SER A 3 3.38 -16.52 4.65
C SER A 3 2.21 -15.61 5.06
N LYS A 4 1.23 -16.13 5.80
CA LYS A 4 0.18 -15.29 6.43
C LYS A 4 0.76 -14.11 7.22
N ALA A 5 1.97 -14.29 7.78
CA ALA A 5 2.70 -13.23 8.45
C ALA A 5 3.18 -12.12 7.49
N PHE A 6 3.54 -12.44 6.23
CA PHE A 6 3.91 -11.47 5.22
C PHE A 6 2.82 -10.42 5.00
N PHE A 7 1.59 -10.85 4.71
CA PHE A 7 0.49 -9.93 4.40
C PHE A 7 0.13 -9.06 5.62
N LEU A 8 0.04 -9.67 6.81
CA LEU A 8 -0.20 -8.93 8.06
C LEU A 8 0.90 -7.90 8.35
N MET A 9 2.17 -8.24 8.07
CA MET A 9 3.27 -7.29 8.22
C MET A 9 3.16 -6.11 7.23
N ARG A 10 2.72 -6.33 5.98
CA ARG A 10 2.49 -5.23 5.03
C ARG A 10 1.39 -4.27 5.50
N LEU A 11 0.33 -4.79 6.14
CA LEU A 11 -0.70 -3.96 6.75
C LEU A 11 -0.12 -3.09 7.87
N ASN A 12 0.68 -3.67 8.76
CA ASN A 12 1.36 -2.90 9.80
C ASN A 12 2.30 -1.85 9.19
N ASP A 13 3.08 -2.19 8.14
CA ASP A 13 3.96 -1.23 7.46
C ASP A 13 3.16 0.00 6.95
N HIS A 14 1.96 -0.20 6.38
CA HIS A 14 1.08 0.91 5.95
C HIS A 14 0.54 1.75 7.12
N ILE A 15 0.14 1.11 8.22
CA ILE A 15 -0.32 1.83 9.43
C ILE A 15 0.80 2.72 9.98
N GLN A 16 2.04 2.21 10.02
CA GLN A 16 3.18 3.02 10.45
C GLN A 16 3.49 4.16 9.46
N TYR A 17 3.30 3.93 8.16
CA TYR A 17 3.45 4.96 7.13
C TYR A 17 2.43 6.09 7.29
N LEU A 18 1.15 5.76 7.48
CA LEU A 18 0.08 6.74 7.73
C LEU A 18 0.36 7.60 8.96
N LYS A 19 0.80 6.99 10.07
CA LYS A 19 1.18 7.72 11.29
C LYS A 19 2.30 8.73 11.07
N LYS A 20 3.31 8.39 10.26
CA LYS A 20 4.41 9.32 9.93
C LYS A 20 3.91 10.52 9.12
N ILE A 21 2.95 10.29 8.23
CA ILE A 21 2.34 11.38 7.45
C ILE A 21 1.52 12.28 8.36
N GLU A 22 0.62 11.72 9.17
CA GLU A 22 -0.17 12.49 10.13
C GLU A 22 0.72 13.34 11.04
N ALA A 23 1.77 12.75 11.61
CA ALA A 23 2.74 13.49 12.42
C ALA A 23 3.41 14.64 11.64
N THR A 24 3.76 14.44 10.38
CA THR A 24 4.38 15.47 9.55
C THR A 24 3.40 16.59 9.18
N LEU A 25 2.15 16.25 8.86
CA LEU A 25 1.10 17.22 8.58
C LEU A 25 0.73 18.05 9.81
N GLU A 26 0.89 17.50 11.01
CA GLU A 26 0.75 18.22 12.29
C GLU A 26 1.99 19.05 12.66
N GLY A 27 3.04 19.08 11.84
CA GLY A 27 4.29 19.78 12.11
C GLY A 27 5.16 19.11 13.19
N LYS A 28 4.89 17.84 13.50
CA LYS A 28 5.60 17.03 14.52
C LYS A 28 6.57 16.01 13.89
N GLY A 29 6.79 16.08 12.58
CA GLY A 29 7.65 15.15 11.84
C GLY A 29 8.24 15.77 10.57
N ASP A 30 9.15 15.05 9.95
CA ASP A 30 9.91 15.45 8.75
C ASP A 30 9.79 14.42 7.61
N PHE A 31 8.76 13.58 7.65
CA PHE A 31 8.59 12.50 6.70
C PHE A 31 8.14 13.03 5.34
N TYR A 32 8.88 12.69 4.27
CA TYR A 32 8.62 13.19 2.91
C TYR A 32 7.96 12.15 1.98
N GLY A 33 7.53 11.01 2.54
CA GLY A 33 7.00 9.88 1.76
C GLY A 33 8.11 9.03 1.13
N THR A 34 7.73 7.90 0.56
CA THR A 34 8.64 7.04 -0.23
C THR A 34 8.06 6.78 -1.60
N HIS A 35 8.91 6.43 -2.58
CA HIS A 35 8.40 5.98 -3.86
C HIS A 35 7.66 4.64 -3.70
N HIS A 36 6.65 4.39 -4.53
CA HIS A 36 5.84 3.18 -4.40
C HIS A 36 6.66 1.91 -4.65
N HIS A 37 7.71 1.94 -5.47
CA HIS A 37 8.63 0.79 -5.66
C HIS A 37 9.57 0.54 -4.47
N GLU A 38 9.72 1.50 -3.55
CA GLU A 38 10.72 1.44 -2.47
C GLU A 38 10.14 0.88 -1.16
N CYS A 39 8.81 0.81 -1.03
CA CYS A 39 8.19 0.17 0.13
C CYS A 39 8.25 -1.36 -0.03
N LYS A 40 8.18 -2.10 1.09
CA LYS A 40 8.27 -3.57 1.06
C LYS A 40 7.18 -4.22 0.20
N LEU A 41 5.99 -3.62 0.12
CA LEU A 41 4.93 -4.09 -0.77
C LEU A 41 5.31 -3.84 -2.23
N GLY A 42 5.81 -2.65 -2.57
CA GLY A 42 6.30 -2.34 -3.91
C GLY A 42 7.44 -3.23 -4.36
N GLN A 43 8.45 -3.42 -3.52
CA GLN A 43 9.56 -4.32 -3.81
C GLN A 43 9.08 -5.74 -4.13
N TRP A 44 8.03 -6.20 -3.46
CA TRP A 44 7.39 -7.48 -3.76
C TRP A 44 6.58 -7.46 -5.06
N LEU A 45 5.71 -6.46 -5.26
CA LEU A 45 4.89 -6.29 -6.47
C LEU A 45 5.74 -6.24 -7.75
N TYR A 46 6.85 -5.50 -7.72
CA TYR A 46 7.75 -5.33 -8.86
C TYR A 46 8.91 -6.34 -8.89
N GLY A 47 8.97 -7.24 -7.92
CA GLY A 47 10.00 -8.27 -7.79
C GLY A 47 9.39 -9.67 -7.88
N GLU A 48 9.50 -10.44 -6.79
CA GLU A 48 9.14 -11.87 -6.78
C GLU A 48 7.62 -12.13 -6.78
N GLY A 49 6.78 -11.12 -6.53
CA GLY A 49 5.35 -11.32 -6.29
C GLY A 49 4.61 -12.00 -7.43
N ALA A 50 4.93 -11.68 -8.68
CA ALA A 50 4.32 -12.34 -9.84
C ALA A 50 4.63 -13.84 -9.88
N ASN A 51 5.89 -14.22 -9.60
CA ASN A 51 6.31 -15.62 -9.58
C ASN A 51 5.64 -16.38 -8.42
N GLU A 52 5.54 -15.75 -7.25
CA GLU A 52 4.87 -16.36 -6.09
C GLU A 52 3.37 -16.56 -6.33
N VAL A 53 2.69 -15.56 -6.89
CA VAL A 53 1.26 -15.63 -7.22
C VAL A 53 0.96 -16.70 -8.28
N ALA A 54 1.86 -16.89 -9.25
CA ALA A 54 1.72 -17.94 -10.26
C ALA A 54 1.72 -19.37 -9.69
N THR A 55 2.23 -19.56 -8.46
CA THR A 55 2.25 -20.87 -7.78
C THR A 55 1.00 -21.17 -6.94
N LEU A 56 0.07 -20.23 -6.82
CA LEU A 56 -1.15 -20.38 -6.02
C LEU A 56 -2.20 -21.25 -6.75
N GLU A 57 -3.11 -21.86 -5.98
CA GLU A 57 -4.34 -22.41 -6.57
C GLU A 57 -5.10 -21.31 -7.30
N GLN A 58 -5.82 -21.69 -8.36
CA GLN A 58 -6.58 -20.74 -9.16
C GLN A 58 -5.68 -19.58 -9.66
N SER A 59 -4.46 -19.90 -10.09
CA SER A 59 -3.42 -18.94 -10.50
C SER A 59 -3.91 -17.83 -11.43
N ARG A 60 -4.90 -18.10 -12.29
CA ARG A 60 -5.56 -17.07 -13.12
C ARG A 60 -6.30 -16.02 -12.31
N GLU A 61 -7.05 -16.41 -11.28
CA GLU A 61 -7.76 -15.48 -10.40
C GLU A 61 -6.78 -14.78 -9.47
N ALA A 62 -5.81 -15.51 -8.93
CA ALA A 62 -4.73 -14.94 -8.13
C ALA A 62 -3.96 -13.86 -8.91
N GLN A 63 -3.63 -14.10 -10.18
CA GLN A 63 -2.97 -13.13 -11.04
C GLN A 63 -3.82 -11.86 -11.24
N LYS A 64 -5.13 -11.99 -11.48
CA LYS A 64 -6.00 -10.80 -11.59
C LYS A 64 -6.01 -9.96 -10.31
N ILE A 65 -6.08 -10.61 -9.15
CA ILE A 65 -6.06 -9.90 -7.88
C ILE A 65 -4.71 -9.21 -7.70
N PHE A 66 -3.61 -9.89 -8.01
CA PHE A 66 -2.26 -9.33 -7.99
C PHE A 66 -2.12 -8.11 -8.91
N ASP A 67 -2.52 -8.21 -10.18
CA ASP A 67 -2.48 -7.10 -11.14
C ASP A 67 -3.33 -5.91 -10.65
N SER A 68 -4.42 -6.18 -9.93
CA SER A 68 -5.29 -5.14 -9.37
C SER A 68 -4.73 -4.43 -8.13
N LEU A 69 -3.54 -4.83 -7.63
CA LEU A 69 -2.86 -4.15 -6.52
C LEU A 69 -2.07 -2.91 -6.99
N PHE A 70 -1.58 -2.90 -8.23
CA PHE A 70 -0.62 -1.91 -8.70
C PHE A 70 -1.19 -0.48 -8.69
N GLU A 71 -2.35 -0.28 -9.30
CA GLU A 71 -2.99 1.04 -9.40
C GLU A 71 -3.33 1.67 -8.04
N PRO A 72 -4.07 1.01 -7.12
CA PRO A 72 -4.37 1.61 -5.82
C PRO A 72 -3.11 1.84 -4.97
N HIS A 73 -2.06 1.04 -5.18
CA HIS A 73 -0.77 1.22 -4.49
C HIS A 73 -0.02 2.45 -5.00
N GLU A 74 0.07 2.65 -6.32
CA GLU A 74 0.65 3.85 -6.90
C GLU A 74 -0.13 5.12 -6.50
N GLN A 75 -1.47 5.04 -6.53
CA GLN A 75 -2.34 6.14 -6.10
C GLN A 75 -2.11 6.50 -4.64
N PHE A 76 -1.97 5.50 -3.75
CA PHE A 76 -1.72 5.74 -2.32
C PHE A 76 -0.46 6.59 -2.13
N HIS A 77 0.65 6.20 -2.77
CA HIS A 77 1.91 6.94 -2.69
C HIS A 77 1.81 8.32 -3.35
N THR A 78 1.13 8.43 -4.48
CA THR A 78 0.91 9.71 -5.18
C THR A 78 0.13 10.70 -4.33
N VAL A 79 -0.98 10.26 -3.71
CA VAL A 79 -1.77 11.08 -2.78
C VAL A 79 -0.94 11.47 -1.57
N SER A 80 -0.18 10.53 -1.01
CA SER A 80 0.69 10.80 0.16
C SER A 80 1.71 11.89 -0.13
N LYS A 81 2.35 11.84 -1.29
CA LYS A 81 3.36 12.83 -1.71
C LYS A 81 2.75 14.22 -1.84
N LYS A 82 1.59 14.32 -2.50
CA LYS A 82 0.85 15.58 -2.65
C LYS A 82 0.40 16.15 -1.30
N ALA A 83 0.01 15.30 -0.35
CA ALA A 83 -0.36 15.74 1.00
C ALA A 83 0.81 16.41 1.73
N LEU A 84 2.02 15.88 1.54
CA LEU A 84 3.26 16.34 2.20
C LEU A 84 3.90 17.56 1.53
N GLU A 85 3.40 18.02 0.39
CA GLU A 85 3.91 19.23 -0.26
C GLU A 85 3.63 20.46 0.62
N LYS A 86 4.66 21.28 0.86
CA LYS A 86 4.56 22.48 1.73
C LYS A 86 3.48 23.49 1.31
N ALA A 87 3.09 23.48 0.03
CA ALA A 87 2.04 24.35 -0.50
C ALA A 87 0.62 23.78 -0.32
N CYS A 88 0.48 22.56 0.21
CA CYS A 88 -0.81 21.89 0.37
C CYS A 88 -1.62 22.53 1.51
N PRO A 89 -2.83 23.08 1.24
CA PRO A 89 -3.70 23.60 2.29
C PRO A 89 -4.13 22.49 3.27
N GLU A 90 -4.31 22.82 4.55
CA GLU A 90 -4.69 21.86 5.61
C GLU A 90 -5.96 21.05 5.26
N LYS A 91 -6.96 21.69 4.65
CA LYS A 91 -8.19 21.01 4.18
C LYS A 91 -7.87 19.92 3.15
N ASN A 92 -6.93 20.19 2.23
CA ASN A 92 -6.53 19.24 1.21
C ASN A 92 -5.69 18.10 1.81
N ALA A 93 -4.88 18.38 2.83
CA ALA A 93 -4.16 17.36 3.59
C ALA A 93 -5.13 16.38 4.30
N LYS A 94 -6.20 16.87 4.92
CA LYS A 94 -7.26 16.04 5.53
C LYS A 94 -8.00 15.17 4.51
N ILE A 95 -8.30 15.73 3.33
CA ILE A 95 -8.91 14.97 2.22
C ILE A 95 -7.95 13.88 1.74
N ALA A 96 -6.66 14.21 1.59
CA ALA A 96 -5.64 13.27 1.18
C ALA A 96 -5.50 12.11 2.16
N ILE A 97 -5.43 12.38 3.48
CA ILE A 97 -5.42 11.33 4.52
C ILE A 97 -6.63 10.41 4.41
N THR A 98 -7.83 10.98 4.24
CA THR A 98 -9.06 10.19 4.05
C THR A 98 -8.95 9.25 2.84
N GLU A 99 -8.43 9.77 1.73
CA GLU A 99 -8.24 9.00 0.50
C GLU A 99 -7.18 7.89 0.68
N MET A 100 -6.11 8.19 1.40
CA MET A 100 -5.09 7.21 1.76
C MET A 100 -5.66 6.06 2.60
N TYR A 101 -6.55 6.33 3.56
CA TYR A 101 -7.22 5.29 4.33
C TYR A 101 -8.07 4.38 3.44
N LYS A 102 -8.81 4.94 2.47
CA LYS A 102 -9.61 4.15 1.51
C LYS A 102 -8.72 3.27 0.63
N LEU A 103 -7.66 3.84 0.06
CA LEU A 103 -6.71 3.09 -0.76
C LEU A 103 -6.02 1.98 0.06
N SER A 104 -5.64 2.26 1.30
CA SER A 104 -5.11 1.26 2.22
C SER A 104 -6.11 0.14 2.49
N GLN A 105 -7.40 0.45 2.65
CA GLN A 105 -8.45 -0.55 2.82
C GLN A 105 -8.61 -1.43 1.57
N ILE A 106 -8.58 -0.83 0.37
CA ILE A 106 -8.64 -1.56 -0.91
C ILE A 106 -7.46 -2.53 -1.03
N LEU A 107 -6.23 -2.06 -0.76
CA LEU A 107 -5.03 -2.89 -0.77
C LEU A 107 -5.14 -4.03 0.23
N THR A 108 -5.63 -3.74 1.44
CA THR A 108 -5.84 -4.75 2.49
C THR A 108 -6.78 -5.86 2.03
N GLN A 109 -7.93 -5.51 1.45
CA GLN A 109 -8.91 -6.48 0.98
C GLN A 109 -8.33 -7.39 -0.11
N LYS A 110 -7.58 -6.81 -1.06
CA LYS A 110 -6.94 -7.57 -2.15
C LYS A 110 -5.85 -8.52 -1.63
N LEU A 111 -5.01 -8.06 -0.70
CA LEU A 111 -3.98 -8.91 -0.08
C LEU A 111 -4.60 -10.06 0.74
N LEU A 112 -5.69 -9.80 1.47
CA LEU A 112 -6.42 -10.85 2.17
C LEU A 112 -7.07 -11.83 1.20
N ALA A 113 -7.63 -11.36 0.08
CA ALA A 113 -8.18 -12.23 -0.96
C ALA A 113 -7.10 -13.17 -1.52
N LEU A 114 -5.88 -12.67 -1.80
CA LEU A 114 -4.75 -13.52 -2.19
C LEU A 114 -4.40 -14.56 -1.12
N ASP A 115 -4.39 -14.21 0.17
CA ASP A 115 -4.13 -15.15 1.27
C ASP A 115 -5.19 -16.27 1.37
N THR A 116 -6.41 -16.04 0.87
CA THR A 116 -7.45 -17.08 0.85
C THR A 116 -7.28 -18.11 -0.27
N LEU A 117 -6.53 -17.78 -1.34
CA LEU A 117 -6.27 -18.66 -2.50
C LEU A 117 -5.10 -19.62 -2.24
N LYS A 118 -5.10 -20.27 -1.08
CA LYS A 118 -4.02 -21.16 -0.62
C LYS A 118 -3.70 -22.27 -1.62
N ILE A 119 -2.49 -22.82 -1.48
CA ILE A 119 -2.01 -24.05 -2.12
C ILE A 119 -2.67 -25.27 -1.48
#